data_AF-A0A4Q8LN51-F1
#
_entry.id   AF-A0A4Q8LN51-F1
#
_cell.length_a   1.000
_cell.length_b   1.000
_cell.length_c   1.000
_cell.angle_alpha   90.00
_cell.angle_beta   90.00
_cell.angle_gamma   90.00
#
_symmetry.space_group_name_H-M   'P 1'
#
loop_
_entity.id
_entity.type
_entity.pdbx_description
1 polymer ?
#
loop_
_entity_poly.entity_id
_entity_poly.type
_entity_poly.pdbx_seq_one_letter_code
_entity_poly.pdbx_strand_id
1 'polypeptide(L)'
;MPGLPNAKVRNEIGALLITLILYPQVSYATTIRELVEVVDIGNLSISPDGQLVAFRTEQASIERNTYQTIWYVQPADGSSPPRRLGEGGETLRDTGGYARRESPRWSPDGKWLFYRAAIDGRIDVWRAATDGSRTEQITHDPANVRAFDLGGTGGRSATAWAPRATR
;
A
#
# COMPACT_ATOMS: atom_id res chain seq x y z
N MET A 1 22.35 -28.86 85.27
CA MET A 1 22.02 -29.55 84.00
C MET A 1 20.91 -28.77 83.30
N PRO A 2 20.71 -28.96 81.98
CA PRO A 2 21.20 -28.18 80.81
C PRO A 2 20.44 -26.83 80.66
N GLY A 3 20.88 -25.78 79.95
CA GLY A 3 21.53 -25.69 78.64
C GLY A 3 20.51 -25.11 77.64
N LEU A 4 20.76 -23.92 77.08
CA LEU A 4 20.37 -23.42 75.74
C LEU A 4 20.91 -21.96 75.58
N PRO A 5 21.27 -21.50 74.37
CA PRO A 5 22.54 -20.84 74.13
C PRO A 5 22.42 -19.37 73.68
N ASN A 6 23.57 -18.69 73.80
CA ASN A 6 23.94 -17.38 73.29
C ASN A 6 23.32 -17.01 71.94
N ALA A 7 22.52 -15.94 71.91
CA ALA A 7 22.23 -15.19 70.69
C ALA A 7 23.45 -14.33 70.31
N LYS A 8 24.30 -14.83 69.41
CA LYS A 8 25.23 -13.99 68.66
C LYS A 8 24.43 -13.19 67.62
N VAL A 9 24.36 -11.88 67.82
CA VAL A 9 23.92 -10.93 66.78
C VAL A 9 24.90 -11.06 65.61
N ARG A 10 24.43 -11.54 64.45
CA ARG A 10 25.20 -11.47 63.20
C ARG A 10 24.55 -10.44 62.29
N ASN A 11 25.34 -9.40 62.04
CA ASN A 11 25.04 -8.26 61.19
C ASN A 11 25.13 -8.72 59.73
N GLU A 12 24.04 -8.72 58.97
CA GLU A 12 24.09 -8.90 57.51
C GLU A 12 23.30 -7.77 56.83
N ILE A 13 24.08 -6.84 56.27
CA ILE A 13 23.65 -5.78 55.37
C ILE A 13 23.16 -6.45 54.09
N GLY A 14 21.85 -6.51 53.89
CA GLY A 14 21.25 -6.97 52.64
C GLY A 14 21.49 -5.95 51.53
N ALA A 15 22.40 -6.27 50.60
CA ALA A 15 22.67 -5.48 49.42
C ALA A 15 21.45 -5.50 48.47
N LEU A 16 20.89 -4.33 48.19
CA LEU A 16 19.87 -4.13 47.15
C LEU A 16 20.56 -4.11 45.78
N LEU A 17 20.46 -5.19 45.01
CA LEU A 17 20.90 -5.21 43.61
C LEU A 17 19.85 -4.49 42.74
N ILE A 18 20.16 -3.28 42.29
CA ILE A 18 19.44 -2.63 41.19
C ILE A 18 20.05 -3.15 39.89
N THR A 19 19.37 -4.07 39.20
CA THR A 19 19.75 -4.46 37.83
C THR A 19 19.23 -3.41 36.87
N LEU A 20 20.10 -2.49 36.46
CA LEU A 20 19.85 -1.58 35.34
C LEU A 20 19.95 -2.39 34.04
N ILE A 21 18.82 -2.75 33.44
CA ILE A 21 18.81 -3.34 32.09
C ILE A 21 19.15 -2.22 31.10
N LEU A 22 20.39 -2.22 30.61
CA LEU A 22 20.82 -1.39 29.50
C LEU A 22 20.11 -1.89 28.24
N TYR A 23 18.99 -1.28 27.87
CA TYR A 23 18.43 -1.49 26.53
C TYR A 23 19.37 -0.82 25.53
N PRO A 24 19.98 -1.56 24.58
CA PRO A 24 20.76 -0.93 23.53
C PRO A 24 19.84 0.03 22.77
N GLN A 25 20.17 1.32 22.82
CA GLN A 25 19.52 2.30 21.97
C GLN A 25 20.05 2.08 20.56
N VAL A 26 19.38 1.22 19.79
CA VAL A 26 19.69 1.07 18.37
C VAL A 26 19.13 2.31 17.67
N SER A 27 19.94 3.35 17.57
CA SER A 27 19.64 4.51 16.73
C SER A 27 19.98 4.15 15.29
N TYR A 28 18.97 3.91 14.47
CA TYR A 28 19.14 3.81 13.03
C TYR A 28 19.25 5.23 12.44
N ALA A 29 20.42 5.56 11.90
CA ALA A 29 20.58 6.80 11.14
C ALA A 29 19.91 6.61 9.77
N THR A 30 18.87 7.40 9.48
CA THR A 30 18.19 7.39 8.18
C THR A 30 19.14 7.80 7.07
N THR A 31 19.22 6.98 6.03
CA THR A 31 20.00 7.30 4.82
C THR A 31 19.19 8.18 3.86
N ILE A 32 19.86 8.89 2.94
CA ILE A 32 19.18 9.62 1.86
C ILE A 32 18.33 8.68 1.01
N ARG A 33 18.80 7.45 0.78
CA ARG A 33 18.03 6.43 0.06
C ARG A 33 16.72 6.12 0.76
N GLU A 34 16.76 5.83 2.06
CA GLU A 34 15.56 5.53 2.85
C GLU A 34 14.59 6.71 2.87
N LEU A 35 15.11 7.94 2.88
CA LEU A 35 14.28 9.14 2.81
C LEU A 35 13.63 9.31 1.42
N VAL A 36 14.35 9.01 0.34
CA VAL A 36 13.86 9.16 -1.04
C VAL A 36 12.88 8.04 -1.42
N GLU A 37 13.13 6.82 -0.95
CA GLU A 37 12.32 5.63 -1.26
C GLU A 37 11.20 5.38 -0.23
N VAL A 38 10.78 6.44 0.48
CA VAL A 38 9.56 6.43 1.32
C VAL A 38 8.35 6.08 0.45
N VAL A 39 7.46 5.28 1.02
CA VAL A 39 6.19 4.92 0.38
C VAL A 39 5.14 5.98 0.68
N ASP A 40 4.61 6.58 -0.37
CA ASP A 40 3.40 7.39 -0.32
C ASP A 40 2.16 6.51 -0.50
N ILE A 41 1.07 6.88 0.17
CA ILE A 41 -0.25 6.24 0.05
C ILE A 41 -1.24 7.26 -0.49
N GLY A 42 -1.99 6.90 -1.53
CA GLY A 42 -2.95 7.80 -2.16
C GLY A 42 -4.07 7.09 -2.91
N ASN A 43 -4.87 7.89 -3.63
CA ASN A 43 -5.98 7.44 -4.49
C ASN A 43 -6.95 6.48 -3.78
N LEU A 44 -7.27 6.78 -2.52
CA LEU A 44 -8.15 5.96 -1.70
C LEU A 44 -9.57 5.95 -2.28
N SER A 45 -10.23 4.79 -2.23
CA SER A 45 -11.64 4.64 -2.59
C SER A 45 -12.29 3.55 -1.77
N ILE A 46 -13.48 3.83 -1.26
CA ILE A 46 -14.30 2.86 -0.55
C ILE A 46 -15.14 2.06 -1.57
N SER A 47 -15.30 0.77 -1.31
CA SER A 47 -16.18 -0.14 -2.06
C SER A 47 -17.67 0.21 -1.91
N PRO A 48 -18.55 -0.22 -2.82
CA PRO A 48 -19.96 0.16 -2.79
C PRO A 48 -20.70 -0.25 -1.52
N ASP A 49 -20.33 -1.38 -0.91
CA ASP A 49 -20.90 -1.89 0.35
C ASP A 49 -20.21 -1.34 1.60
N GLY A 50 -19.18 -0.51 1.43
CA GLY A 50 -18.41 0.09 2.52
C GLY A 50 -17.41 -0.85 3.21
N GLN A 51 -17.32 -2.12 2.80
CA GLN A 51 -16.55 -3.13 3.56
C GLN A 51 -15.06 -3.12 3.26
N LEU A 52 -14.69 -2.63 2.08
CA LEU A 52 -13.32 -2.59 1.59
C LEU A 52 -12.87 -1.16 1.25
N VAL A 53 -11.60 -0.88 1.51
CA VAL A 53 -10.89 0.32 1.08
C VAL A 53 -9.80 -0.08 0.10
N ALA A 54 -9.84 0.46 -1.11
CA ALA A 54 -8.75 0.38 -2.07
C ALA A 54 -7.85 1.60 -1.91
N PHE A 55 -6.56 1.40 -2.10
CA PHE A 55 -5.57 2.47 -2.12
C PHE A 55 -4.38 2.08 -2.99
N ARG A 56 -3.64 3.09 -3.43
CA ARG A 56 -2.41 2.92 -4.22
C ARG A 56 -1.21 3.33 -3.39
N THR A 57 -0.17 2.52 -3.40
CA THR A 57 1.15 2.93 -2.94
C THR A 57 1.95 3.50 -4.09
N GLU A 58 2.83 4.44 -3.80
CA GLU A 58 3.78 5.03 -4.74
C GLU A 58 5.14 5.12 -4.07
N GLN A 59 6.15 4.49 -4.68
CA GLN A 59 7.49 4.43 -4.12
C GLN A 59 8.52 4.79 -5.19
N ALA A 60 9.41 5.73 -4.87
CA ALA A 60 10.54 6.02 -5.73
C ALA A 60 11.49 4.81 -5.80
N SER A 61 12.06 4.57 -6.97
CA SER A 61 13.15 3.61 -7.17
C SER A 61 14.32 4.36 -7.77
N ILE A 62 15.38 4.50 -6.97
CA ILE A 62 16.62 5.15 -7.44
C ILE A 62 17.25 4.32 -8.57
N GLU A 63 17.22 2.99 -8.43
CA GLU A 63 17.81 2.07 -9.40
C GLU A 63 17.15 2.15 -10.77
N ARG A 64 15.82 2.30 -10.80
CA ARG A 64 15.04 2.37 -12.04
C ARG A 64 14.81 3.81 -12.51
N ASN A 65 15.25 4.80 -11.74
CA ASN A 65 14.98 6.22 -11.96
C ASN A 65 13.50 6.50 -12.30
N THR A 66 12.60 5.87 -11.54
CA THR A 66 11.15 5.95 -11.75
C THR A 66 10.40 5.79 -10.42
N TYR A 67 9.08 5.83 -10.48
CA TYR A 67 8.20 5.49 -9.38
C TYR A 67 7.44 4.22 -9.71
N GLN A 68 7.39 3.28 -8.78
CA GLN A 68 6.54 2.11 -8.88
C GLN A 68 5.26 2.35 -8.10
N THR A 69 4.11 2.04 -8.73
CA THR A 69 2.83 2.07 -8.05
C THR A 69 2.20 0.68 -7.96
N ILE A 70 1.52 0.40 -6.84
CA ILE A 70 0.86 -0.88 -6.58
C ILE A 70 -0.51 -0.62 -5.96
N TRP A 71 -1.53 -1.35 -6.42
CA TRP A 71 -2.86 -1.32 -5.83
C TRP A 71 -3.01 -2.34 -4.72
N TYR A 72 -3.66 -1.91 -3.65
CA TYR A 72 -4.03 -2.74 -2.51
C TYR A 72 -5.51 -2.56 -2.17
N VAL A 73 -6.05 -3.56 -1.47
CA VAL A 73 -7.35 -3.49 -0.82
C VAL A 73 -7.24 -4.00 0.60
N GLN A 74 -7.92 -3.36 1.53
CA GLN A 74 -8.00 -3.77 2.94
C GLN A 74 -9.45 -3.71 3.43
N PRO A 75 -9.87 -4.60 4.34
CA PRO A 75 -11.12 -4.40 5.07
C PRO A 75 -11.13 -3.05 5.80
N ALA A 76 -12.25 -2.33 5.69
CA ALA A 76 -12.42 -1.02 6.29
C ALA A 76 -12.38 -1.06 7.83
N ASP A 77 -12.70 -2.21 8.42
CA ASP A 77 -12.63 -2.48 9.86
C ASP A 77 -11.21 -2.85 10.33
N GLY A 78 -10.25 -3.00 9.43
CA GLY A 78 -8.88 -3.42 9.73
C GLY A 78 -8.74 -4.89 10.16
N SER A 79 -9.77 -5.72 9.92
CA SER A 79 -9.78 -7.15 10.32
C SER A 79 -8.70 -8.00 9.66
N SER A 80 -8.09 -7.53 8.57
CA SER A 80 -6.93 -8.17 7.95
C SER A 80 -5.96 -7.14 7.34
N PRO A 81 -4.68 -7.50 7.16
CA PRO A 81 -3.71 -6.62 6.51
C PRO A 81 -4.10 -6.34 5.04
N PRO A 82 -3.56 -5.27 4.44
CA PRO A 82 -3.78 -4.97 3.04
C PRO A 82 -3.36 -6.12 2.11
N ARG A 83 -4.24 -6.46 1.19
CA ARG A 83 -4.02 -7.42 0.12
C ARG A 83 -3.52 -6.70 -1.12
N ARG A 84 -2.39 -7.14 -1.68
CA ARG A 84 -1.91 -6.66 -2.98
C ARG A 84 -2.83 -7.16 -4.09
N LEU A 85 -3.25 -6.26 -4.96
CA LEU A 85 -4.04 -6.58 -6.16
C LEU A 85 -3.16 -6.70 -7.41
N GLY A 86 -2.33 -5.70 -7.66
CA GLY A 86 -1.62 -5.62 -8.93
C GLY A 86 -0.80 -4.35 -9.07
N GLU A 87 0.02 -4.32 -10.11
CA GLU A 87 0.82 -3.15 -10.45
C GLU A 87 -0.09 -2.05 -11.02
N GLY A 88 0.17 -0.81 -10.61
CA GLY A 88 -0.36 0.39 -11.25
C GLY A 88 0.62 0.99 -12.26
N GLY A 89 1.81 0.40 -12.39
CA GLY A 89 2.85 0.86 -13.29
C GLY A 89 3.49 2.17 -12.84
N GLU A 90 4.06 2.91 -13.79
CA GLU A 90 4.63 4.23 -13.55
C GLU A 90 3.55 5.25 -13.17
N THR A 91 3.94 6.24 -12.37
CA THR A 91 3.05 7.34 -12.00
C THR A 91 2.61 8.13 -13.22
N LEU A 92 1.30 8.14 -13.47
CA LEU A 92 0.68 9.01 -14.47
C LEU A 92 0.83 10.48 -14.01
N ARG A 93 1.48 11.30 -14.84
CA ARG A 93 1.70 12.72 -14.55
C ARG A 93 0.86 13.62 -15.47
N ASP A 94 0.52 14.81 -14.97
CA ASP A 94 -0.04 15.87 -15.80
C ASP A 94 1.04 16.69 -16.51
N THR A 95 0.64 17.73 -17.25
CA THR A 95 1.57 18.60 -18.00
C THR A 95 2.50 19.42 -17.10
N GLY A 96 2.17 19.58 -15.82
CA GLY A 96 3.04 20.23 -14.83
C GLY A 96 4.00 19.25 -14.15
N GLY A 97 3.95 17.95 -14.49
CA GLY A 97 4.76 16.92 -13.86
C GLY A 97 4.20 16.41 -12.53
N TYR A 98 2.99 16.85 -12.13
CA TYR A 98 2.37 16.39 -10.89
C TYR A 98 1.70 15.04 -11.08
N ALA A 99 1.77 14.20 -10.05
CA ALA A 99 1.07 12.92 -10.05
C ALA A 99 -0.44 13.14 -10.19
N ARG A 100 -1.05 12.47 -11.16
CA ARG A 100 -2.50 12.50 -11.36
C ARG A 100 -3.19 11.77 -10.22
N ARG A 101 -4.16 12.47 -9.62
CA ARG A 101 -5.11 11.88 -8.67
C ARG A 101 -6.24 11.24 -9.45
N GLU A 102 -6.11 9.95 -9.72
CA GLU A 102 -7.11 9.17 -10.41
C GLU A 102 -7.57 8.04 -9.50
N SER A 103 -8.77 8.20 -8.97
CA SER A 103 -9.42 7.16 -8.18
C SER A 103 -9.73 5.96 -9.07
N PRO A 104 -9.57 4.74 -8.52
CA PRO A 104 -10.01 3.56 -9.21
C PRO A 104 -11.55 3.53 -9.27
N ARG A 105 -12.10 2.67 -10.11
CA ARG A 105 -13.55 2.43 -10.18
C ARG A 105 -13.85 1.03 -9.67
N TRP A 106 -14.75 0.92 -8.71
CA TRP A 106 -15.26 -0.37 -8.25
C TRP A 106 -16.34 -0.89 -9.19
N SER A 107 -16.39 -2.20 -9.42
CA SER A 107 -17.61 -2.81 -9.96
C SER A 107 -18.78 -2.65 -8.98
N PRO A 108 -20.04 -2.59 -9.45
CA PRO A 108 -21.19 -2.47 -8.58
C PRO A 108 -21.32 -3.60 -7.54
N ASP A 109 -20.82 -4.79 -7.87
CA ASP A 109 -20.80 -5.96 -6.98
C ASP A 109 -19.58 -6.00 -6.04
N GLY A 110 -18.68 -5.00 -6.10
CA GLY A 110 -17.49 -4.92 -5.25
C GLY A 110 -16.41 -5.97 -5.54
N LYS A 111 -16.56 -6.82 -6.57
CA LYS A 111 -15.62 -7.91 -6.87
C LYS A 111 -14.41 -7.49 -7.68
N TRP A 112 -14.48 -6.33 -8.34
CA TRP A 112 -13.44 -5.85 -9.24
C TRP A 112 -13.08 -4.41 -8.97
N LEU A 113 -11.79 -4.11 -9.09
CA LEU A 113 -11.24 -2.78 -9.11
C LEU A 113 -10.68 -2.49 -10.51
N PHE A 114 -11.15 -1.43 -11.16
CA PHE A 114 -10.68 -0.97 -12.46
C PHE A 114 -9.83 0.28 -12.30
N TYR A 115 -8.73 0.36 -13.03
CA TYR A 115 -7.79 1.47 -12.94
C TYR A 115 -6.99 1.62 -14.23
N ARG A 116 -6.38 2.78 -14.44
CA ARG A 116 -5.38 2.95 -15.49
C ARG A 116 -3.99 2.65 -14.95
N ALA A 117 -3.15 2.01 -15.74
CA ALA A 117 -1.76 1.73 -15.40
C ALA A 117 -0.84 2.06 -16.57
N ALA A 118 0.30 2.67 -16.28
CA ALA A 118 1.38 2.87 -17.25
C ALA A 118 2.41 1.75 -17.11
N ILE A 119 2.26 0.68 -17.89
CA ILE A 119 3.17 -0.46 -17.89
C ILE A 119 3.85 -0.51 -19.25
N ASP A 120 5.18 -0.63 -19.26
CA ASP A 120 6.01 -0.65 -20.46
C ASP A 120 5.75 0.53 -21.41
N GLY A 121 5.54 1.72 -20.85
CA GLY A 121 5.32 2.96 -21.60
C GLY A 121 3.93 3.12 -22.22
N ARG A 122 3.00 2.20 -21.99
CA ARG A 122 1.60 2.29 -22.45
C ARG A 122 0.62 2.45 -21.31
N ILE A 123 -0.38 3.30 -21.52
CA ILE A 123 -1.46 3.56 -20.56
C ILE A 123 -2.70 2.79 -21.00
N ASP A 124 -3.03 1.76 -20.24
CA ASP A 124 -4.17 0.89 -20.49
C ASP A 124 -5.10 0.81 -19.27
N VAL A 125 -6.33 0.33 -19.47
CA VAL A 125 -7.24 -0.03 -18.39
C VAL A 125 -6.95 -1.46 -17.95
N TRP A 126 -6.79 -1.63 -16.64
CA TRP A 126 -6.61 -2.91 -15.97
C TRP A 126 -7.79 -3.16 -15.04
N ARG A 127 -8.06 -4.43 -14.75
CA ARG A 127 -8.88 -4.84 -13.60
C ARG A 127 -8.13 -5.81 -12.71
N ALA A 128 -8.43 -5.72 -11.43
CA ALA A 128 -7.99 -6.69 -10.44
C ALA A 128 -9.19 -7.18 -9.61
N ALA A 129 -9.26 -8.49 -9.38
CA ALA A 129 -10.22 -9.10 -8.49
C ALA A 129 -9.90 -8.69 -7.05
N THR A 130 -10.90 -8.33 -6.26
CA THR A 130 -10.69 -7.75 -4.93
C THR A 130 -10.23 -8.77 -3.89
N ASP A 131 -10.37 -10.05 -4.21
CA ASP A 131 -9.75 -11.17 -3.50
C ASP A 131 -8.28 -11.43 -3.93
N GLY A 132 -7.72 -10.64 -4.85
CA GLY A 132 -6.34 -10.76 -5.34
C GLY A 132 -6.10 -11.98 -6.25
N SER A 133 -7.13 -12.72 -6.64
CA SER A 133 -6.98 -13.96 -7.43
C SER A 133 -6.59 -13.71 -8.89
N ARG A 134 -6.86 -12.52 -9.42
CA ARG A 134 -6.65 -12.21 -10.83
C ARG A 134 -6.43 -10.72 -11.07
N THR A 135 -5.46 -10.40 -11.92
CA THR A 135 -5.21 -9.06 -12.44
C THR A 135 -4.91 -9.15 -13.92
N GLU A 136 -5.56 -8.30 -14.73
CA GLU A 136 -5.41 -8.35 -16.17
C GLU A 136 -5.72 -7.02 -16.87
N GLN A 137 -5.08 -6.85 -18.02
CA GLN A 137 -5.30 -5.77 -18.97
C GLN A 137 -6.62 -5.98 -19.73
N ILE A 138 -7.41 -4.92 -19.88
CA ILE A 138 -8.70 -4.94 -20.59
C ILE A 138 -8.59 -4.29 -21.96
N THR A 139 -7.93 -3.14 -22.04
CA THR A 139 -7.72 -2.43 -23.31
C THR A 139 -6.43 -2.89 -23.96
N HIS A 140 -6.43 -2.98 -25.29
CA HIS A 140 -5.26 -3.41 -26.07
C HIS A 140 -5.06 -2.49 -27.29
N ASP A 141 -5.56 -1.25 -27.20
CA ASP A 141 -5.49 -0.29 -28.29
C ASP A 141 -4.06 0.27 -28.39
N PRO A 142 -3.55 0.56 -29.60
CA PRO A 142 -2.26 1.21 -29.76
C PRO A 142 -2.17 2.60 -29.12
N ALA A 143 -3.30 3.29 -28.92
CA ALA A 143 -3.35 4.61 -28.29
C ALA A 143 -3.53 4.52 -26.76
N ASN A 144 -2.85 5.42 -26.05
CA ASN A 144 -2.98 5.55 -24.60
C ASN A 144 -4.42 5.93 -24.19
N VAL A 145 -5.00 5.15 -23.28
CA VAL A 145 -6.32 5.44 -22.71
C VAL A 145 -6.25 6.70 -21.87
N ARG A 146 -7.04 7.73 -22.21
CA ARG A 146 -7.06 9.01 -21.47
C ARG A 146 -8.05 9.04 -20.31
N ALA A 147 -9.14 8.30 -20.45
CA ALA A 147 -10.18 8.14 -19.45
C ALA A 147 -10.98 6.87 -19.74
N PHE A 148 -11.65 6.35 -18.72
CA PHE A 148 -12.60 5.26 -18.85
C PHE A 148 -13.74 5.46 -17.88
N ASP A 149 -14.88 4.85 -18.19
CA ASP A 149 -16.01 4.76 -17.28
C ASP A 149 -16.64 3.37 -17.32
N LEU A 150 -17.28 2.98 -16.22
CA LEU A 150 -18.04 1.74 -16.16
C LEU A 150 -19.47 2.05 -16.60
N GLY A 151 -19.88 1.49 -17.75
CA GLY A 151 -21.24 1.68 -18.24
C GLY A 151 -22.29 1.18 -17.24
N GLY A 152 -23.37 1.94 -17.05
CA GLY A 152 -24.42 1.63 -16.09
C GLY A 152 -25.22 0.36 -16.41
N THR A 153 -25.55 -0.39 -15.36
CA THR A 153 -26.33 -1.64 -15.29
C THR A 153 -25.57 -2.92 -15.69
N GLY A 154 -25.06 -3.66 -14.70
CA GLY A 154 -24.66 -5.07 -14.91
C GLY A 154 -23.21 -5.32 -15.31
N GLY A 155 -22.28 -4.51 -14.81
CA GLY A 155 -20.90 -4.91 -14.46
C GLY A 155 -20.20 -5.99 -15.30
N ARG A 156 -19.82 -5.67 -16.55
CA ARG A 156 -18.73 -6.38 -17.26
C ARG A 156 -17.92 -5.51 -18.23
N SER A 157 -18.36 -4.30 -18.57
CA SER A 157 -17.72 -3.47 -19.61
C SER A 157 -17.23 -2.13 -19.04
N ALA A 158 -15.92 -1.92 -19.07
CA ALA A 158 -15.33 -0.60 -19.01
C ALA A 158 -15.32 -0.03 -20.43
N THR A 159 -15.96 1.12 -20.64
CA THR A 159 -15.84 1.85 -21.91
C THR A 159 -14.67 2.81 -21.76
N ALA A 160 -13.57 2.52 -22.46
CA ALA A 160 -12.41 3.40 -22.52
C ALA A 160 -12.55 4.37 -23.69
N TRP A 161 -12.30 5.66 -23.46
CA TRP A 161 -12.23 6.66 -24.53
C TRP A 161 -10.77 6.98 -24.85
N ALA A 162 -10.37 6.70 -26.10
CA ALA A 162 -9.12 7.15 -26.69
C ALA A 162 -9.44 8.15 -27.82
N PRO A 163 -8.86 9.36 -27.83
CA PRO A 163 -9.02 10.26 -28.96
C PRO A 163 -8.37 9.64 -30.20
N ARG A 164 -9.13 9.51 -31.29
CA ARG A 164 -8.57 9.12 -32.59
C ARG A 164 -7.63 10.22 -33.08
N ALA A 165 -6.37 9.89 -33.30
CA ALA A 165 -5.46 10.78 -34.01
C ALA A 165 -5.97 10.94 -35.45
N THR A 166 -6.40 12.14 -35.82
CA THR A 166 -6.56 12.50 -37.23
C THR A 166 -5.16 12.58 -37.84
N ARG A 167 -4.94 11.79 -38.88
CA ARG A 167 -3.73 11.81 -39.72
C ARG A 167 -3.59 13.14 -40.44
#